data_AF-A0A842LQ90-F1
#
_entry.id   AF-A0A842LQ90-F1
#
_cell.length_a   1.000
_cell.length_b   1.000
_cell.length_c   1.000
_cell.angle_alpha   90.00
_cell.angle_beta   90.00
_cell.angle_gamma   90.00
#
_symmetry.space_group_name_H-M   'P 1'
#
loop_
_entity.id
_entity.type
_entity.pdbx_description
1 polymer ?
#
loop_
_entity_poly.entity_id
_entity_poly.type
_entity_poly.pdbx_seq_one_letter_code
_entity_poly.pdbx_strand_id
1 'polypeptide(L)'
;MIRLVSQLSPKIIAVDNIYELAPDRERLLNLVRKFHPSELVQVTSQGESLVSLARRYGIQFNRNNPADEAKVCAILASMGVGQRVLLFEDKTRIEVRRCRRPGRGGWSENRFRRKIHGNVKRTAESIEELLKRCGFSYEKEVREGYGGYVSCVFLVDAPPERVPVSKSSFEAEDVRIKISQVERSSIEFQPLSDSREYLIVGIDPGTTTAVAALNLKGELVAIHSSREMSFSEMLNFISSLGKPVVIASDVTPAPNTLRKVKSSFNAILHEPKESLSVQLKNELSRGYSYSNAHERDAIAAAVNAFRFYKNKFEQIEKRAPPGISVEEVKAMVLRGAKLSEILGGDEEERVEEGHRQTDEGLRRSYHSLLSKYRKMEERIQLLERMLEERDETIRRLEDELQRVREEEYRRVKTEKEIILKEREISRLRNEIRGLRKALEERESEIEELKKIISLKFSDSFIPVKVISSFTKEEIQRIE
;
A
#
# COMPACT_ATOMS: atom_id res chain seq x y z
N MET A 1 -9.34 23.78 22.66
CA MET A 1 -8.47 22.75 22.05
C MET A 1 -7.51 23.30 21.00
N ILE A 2 -7.96 23.79 19.83
CA ILE A 2 -7.06 24.19 18.72
C ILE A 2 -5.97 25.19 19.16
N ARG A 3 -6.34 26.21 19.95
CA ARG A 3 -5.39 27.18 20.52
C ARG A 3 -4.29 26.52 21.38
N LEU A 4 -4.66 25.53 22.19
CA LEU A 4 -3.70 24.79 23.03
C LEU A 4 -2.77 23.93 22.18
N VAL A 5 -3.31 23.27 21.15
CA VAL A 5 -2.50 22.47 20.21
C VAL A 5 -1.49 23.34 19.47
N SER A 6 -1.89 24.53 18.99
CA SER A 6 -0.96 25.47 18.35
C SER A 6 0.10 26.04 19.29
N GLN A 7 -0.16 26.08 20.60
CA GLN A 7 0.81 26.55 21.60
C GLN A 7 1.79 25.46 22.05
N LEU A 8 1.29 24.23 22.21
CA LEU A 8 2.05 23.11 22.79
C LEU A 8 2.68 22.19 21.74
N SER A 9 2.21 22.25 20.49
CA SER A 9 2.64 21.39 19.37
C SER A 9 2.81 19.91 19.77
N PRO A 10 1.77 19.27 20.35
CA PRO A 10 1.86 17.89 20.80
C PRO A 10 2.12 16.95 19.62
N LYS A 11 2.89 15.88 19.85
CA LYS A 11 3.08 14.83 18.84
C LYS A 11 1.79 14.03 18.60
N ILE A 12 1.06 13.74 19.68
CA ILE A 12 -0.15 12.90 19.68
C ILE A 12 -1.29 13.64 20.38
N ILE A 13 -2.48 13.56 19.80
CA ILE A 13 -3.75 13.95 20.38
C ILE A 13 -4.57 12.68 20.57
N ALA A 14 -4.79 12.29 21.83
CA ALA A 14 -5.54 11.09 22.18
C ALA A 14 -6.99 11.44 22.52
N VAL A 15 -7.93 10.65 22.00
CA VAL A 15 -9.36 10.73 22.30
C VAL A 15 -9.88 9.34 22.64
N ASP A 16 -10.94 9.24 23.45
CA ASP A 16 -11.63 7.97 23.66
C ASP A 16 -12.23 7.50 22.32
N ASN A 17 -13.17 8.29 21.78
CA ASN A 17 -13.83 8.04 20.50
C ASN A 17 -13.72 9.25 19.57
N ILE A 18 -13.34 9.04 18.30
CA ILE A 18 -13.26 10.12 17.30
C ILE A 18 -14.59 10.83 17.05
N TYR A 19 -15.71 10.15 17.25
CA TYR A 19 -17.04 10.72 17.03
C TYR A 19 -17.47 11.72 18.11
N GLU A 20 -16.81 11.72 19.27
CA GLU A 20 -16.97 12.78 20.28
C GLU A 20 -16.31 14.08 19.83
N LEU A 21 -15.22 13.96 19.06
CA LEU A 21 -14.49 15.10 18.54
C LEU A 21 -15.16 15.69 17.30
N ALA A 22 -15.67 14.84 16.41
CA ALA A 22 -16.41 15.25 15.23
C ALA A 22 -17.46 14.20 14.84
N PRO A 23 -18.73 14.59 14.66
CA PRO A 23 -19.80 13.64 14.37
C PRO A 23 -19.73 13.02 12.97
N ASP A 24 -18.97 13.62 12.04
CA ASP A 24 -18.87 13.22 10.64
C ASP A 24 -17.43 13.35 10.10
N ARG A 25 -17.14 12.58 9.04
CA ARG A 25 -15.83 12.54 8.39
C ARG A 25 -15.37 13.91 7.90
N GLU A 26 -16.25 14.75 7.34
CA GLU A 26 -15.85 16.05 6.81
C GLU A 26 -15.43 17.01 7.93
N ARG A 27 -16.18 17.04 9.04
CA ARG A 27 -15.78 17.82 10.22
C ARG A 27 -14.48 17.30 10.82
N LEU A 28 -14.30 15.98 10.87
CA LEU A 28 -13.05 15.38 11.37
C LEU A 28 -11.85 15.80 10.51
N LEU A 29 -11.96 15.70 9.18
CA LEU A 29 -10.93 16.14 8.23
C LEU A 29 -10.57 17.62 8.41
N ASN A 30 -11.58 18.48 8.51
CA ASN A 30 -11.39 19.92 8.70
C ASN A 30 -10.74 20.25 10.04
N LEU A 31 -10.96 19.42 11.06
CA LEU A 31 -10.35 19.58 12.37
C LEU A 31 -8.89 19.13 12.35
N VAL A 32 -8.60 17.93 11.81
CA VAL A 32 -7.23 17.39 11.73
C VAL A 32 -6.31 18.28 10.90
N ARG A 33 -6.82 18.88 9.82
CA ARG A 33 -6.10 19.91 9.05
C ARG A 33 -5.60 21.10 9.88
N LYS A 34 -6.31 21.47 10.95
CA LYS A 34 -5.96 22.62 11.79
C LYS A 34 -4.88 22.32 12.81
N PHE A 35 -4.66 21.05 13.13
CA PHE A 35 -3.66 20.63 14.10
C PHE A 35 -2.55 19.76 13.49
N HIS A 36 -2.49 19.61 12.17
CA HIS A 36 -1.32 19.03 11.49
C HIS A 36 -0.05 19.80 11.91
N PRO A 37 1.06 19.13 12.28
CA PRO A 37 1.39 17.70 12.10
C PRO A 37 1.06 16.77 13.28
N SER A 38 0.28 17.20 14.28
CA SER A 38 -0.10 16.32 15.40
C SER A 38 -0.93 15.13 14.94
N GLU A 39 -0.57 13.93 15.39
CA GLU A 39 -1.27 12.69 15.07
C GLU A 39 -2.53 12.53 15.93
N LEU A 40 -3.65 12.11 15.33
CA LEU A 40 -4.87 11.77 16.06
C LEU A 40 -4.88 10.28 16.40
N VAL A 41 -5.15 9.96 17.67
CA VAL A 41 -5.21 8.59 18.19
C VAL A 41 -6.55 8.36 18.87
N GLN A 42 -7.21 7.27 18.50
CA GLN A 42 -8.35 6.72 19.22
C GLN A 42 -7.87 5.65 20.21
N VAL A 43 -8.15 5.83 21.49
CA VAL A 43 -7.63 4.94 22.53
C VAL A 43 -8.47 3.67 22.67
N THR A 44 -9.79 3.76 22.52
CA THR A 44 -10.67 2.58 22.56
C THR A 44 -10.90 1.97 21.18
N SER A 45 -11.07 0.65 21.16
CA SER A 45 -11.43 -0.12 19.96
C SER A 45 -12.91 -0.55 20.04
N GLN A 46 -13.45 -1.05 18.93
CA GLN A 46 -14.83 -1.53 18.88
C GLN A 46 -15.06 -2.63 19.93
N GLY A 47 -15.89 -2.33 20.95
CA GLY A 47 -16.32 -3.28 21.98
C GLY A 47 -15.63 -3.15 23.34
N GLU A 48 -14.58 -2.33 23.47
CA GLU A 48 -13.90 -2.11 24.76
C GLU A 48 -14.16 -0.69 25.30
N SER A 49 -14.51 -0.59 26.59
CA SER A 49 -14.66 0.71 27.26
C SER A 49 -13.33 1.22 27.80
N LEU A 50 -13.17 2.54 27.86
CA LEU A 50 -11.99 3.18 28.47
C LEU A 50 -11.77 2.73 29.92
N VAL A 51 -12.84 2.44 30.67
CA VAL A 51 -12.76 1.92 32.05
C VAL A 51 -12.13 0.52 32.09
N SER A 52 -12.56 -0.37 31.19
CA SER A 52 -11.96 -1.71 31.06
C SER A 52 -10.49 -1.60 30.68
N LEU A 53 -10.20 -0.75 29.69
CA LEU A 53 -8.87 -0.52 29.19
C LEU A 53 -7.93 0.01 30.29
N ALA A 54 -8.32 1.06 30.99
CA ALA A 54 -7.55 1.65 32.08
C ALA A 54 -7.24 0.66 33.20
N ARG A 55 -8.22 -0.20 33.57
CA ARG A 55 -8.02 -1.25 34.58
C ARG A 55 -6.93 -2.25 34.20
N ARG A 56 -6.83 -2.64 32.92
CA ARG A 56 -5.77 -3.55 32.44
C ARG A 56 -4.38 -2.97 32.65
N TYR A 57 -4.24 -1.66 32.54
CA TYR A 57 -3.00 -0.93 32.76
C TYR A 57 -2.83 -0.45 34.21
N GLY A 58 -3.70 -0.88 35.14
CA GLY A 58 -3.62 -0.52 36.55
C GLY A 58 -3.99 0.94 36.86
N ILE A 59 -4.67 1.63 35.95
CA ILE A 59 -5.03 3.05 36.07
C ILE A 59 -6.46 3.16 36.61
N GLN A 60 -6.61 3.85 37.73
CA GLN A 60 -7.91 4.22 38.28
C GLN A 60 -8.22 5.68 37.95
N PHE A 61 -9.45 5.96 37.53
CA PHE A 61 -9.91 7.32 37.25
C PHE A 61 -11.41 7.46 37.46
N ASN A 62 -11.88 8.69 37.63
CA ASN A 62 -13.29 9.01 37.74
C ASN A 62 -13.89 9.28 36.36
N ARG A 63 -14.77 8.41 35.89
CA ARG A 63 -15.47 8.56 34.60
C ARG A 63 -16.33 9.82 34.51
N ASN A 64 -16.81 10.34 35.63
CA ASN A 64 -17.67 11.53 35.64
C ASN A 64 -16.87 12.83 35.53
N ASN A 65 -15.54 12.77 35.50
CA ASN A 65 -14.65 13.92 35.36
C ASN A 65 -13.97 13.91 33.98
N PRO A 66 -14.39 14.78 33.04
CA PRO A 66 -13.81 14.82 31.69
C PRO A 66 -12.30 15.08 31.66
N ALA A 67 -11.76 15.78 32.66
CA ALA A 67 -10.32 16.03 32.73
C ALA A 67 -9.53 14.76 33.10
N ASP A 68 -10.08 13.93 33.99
CA ASP A 68 -9.47 12.65 34.35
C ASP A 68 -9.53 11.67 33.18
N GLU A 69 -10.64 11.64 32.46
CA GLU A 69 -10.80 10.86 31.23
C GLU A 69 -9.76 11.23 30.16
N ALA A 70 -9.64 12.53 29.84
CA ALA A 70 -8.64 13.02 28.89
C ALA A 70 -7.21 12.69 29.33
N LYS A 71 -6.93 12.75 30.64
CA LYS A 71 -5.63 12.38 31.21
C LYS A 71 -5.34 10.90 31.02
N VAL A 72 -6.32 10.02 31.25
CA VAL A 72 -6.17 8.57 31.04
C VAL A 72 -5.95 8.25 29.57
N CYS A 73 -6.69 8.87 28.65
CA CYS A 73 -6.46 8.71 27.21
C CYS A 73 -5.03 9.11 26.82
N ALA A 74 -4.53 10.24 27.35
CA ALA A 74 -3.16 10.69 27.08
C ALA A 74 -2.10 9.72 27.63
N ILE A 75 -2.29 9.19 28.85
CA ILE A 75 -1.39 8.21 29.46
C ILE A 75 -1.37 6.91 28.63
N LEU A 76 -2.54 6.37 28.28
CA LEU A 76 -2.66 5.15 27.48
C LEU A 76 -2.00 5.31 26.11
N ALA A 77 -2.27 6.43 25.41
CA ALA A 77 -1.61 6.71 24.13
C ALA A 77 -0.08 6.85 24.27
N SER A 78 0.41 7.43 25.38
CA SER A 78 1.85 7.50 25.66
C SER A 78 2.50 6.13 25.91
N MET A 79 1.72 5.16 26.38
CA MET A 79 2.11 3.75 26.53
C MET A 79 1.97 2.95 25.22
N GLY A 80 1.64 3.61 24.10
CA GLY A 80 1.45 2.98 22.80
C GLY A 80 0.09 2.29 22.61
N VAL A 81 -0.87 2.55 23.50
CA VAL A 81 -2.21 1.94 23.47
C VAL A 81 -3.15 2.78 22.60
N GLY A 82 -3.86 2.12 21.70
CA GLY A 82 -4.83 2.74 20.80
C GLY A 82 -4.46 2.61 19.33
N GLN A 83 -5.22 3.29 18.49
CA GLN A 83 -5.09 3.27 17.04
C GLN A 83 -4.95 4.69 16.49
N ARG A 84 -3.90 4.94 15.71
CA ARG A 84 -3.73 6.12 14.88
C ARG A 84 -4.83 6.17 13.83
N VAL A 85 -5.44 7.34 13.70
CA VAL A 85 -6.53 7.62 12.77
C VAL A 85 -5.92 8.18 11.48
N LEU A 86 -5.87 7.35 10.44
CA LEU A 86 -5.30 7.71 9.14
C LEU A 86 -6.40 8.28 8.24
N LEU A 87 -6.35 9.59 8.03
CA LEU A 87 -7.30 10.35 7.19
C LEU A 87 -6.69 10.86 5.88
N PHE A 88 -5.36 10.94 5.84
CA PHE A 88 -4.59 11.46 4.71
C PHE A 88 -3.62 10.39 4.22
N GLU A 89 -3.28 10.46 2.94
CA GLU A 89 -2.17 9.71 2.36
C GLU A 89 -0.87 10.46 2.58
N ASP A 90 0.26 9.76 2.52
CA ASP A 90 1.61 10.35 2.54
C ASP A 90 1.95 11.01 1.19
N LYS A 91 0.98 11.71 0.60
CA LYS A 91 1.06 12.38 -0.68
C LYS A 91 0.61 13.83 -0.56
N THR A 92 1.33 14.71 -1.24
CA THR A 92 1.02 16.13 -1.29
C THR A 92 0.52 16.51 -2.67
N ARG A 93 -0.67 17.11 -2.71
CA ARG A 93 -1.24 17.72 -3.91
C ARG A 93 -0.87 19.20 -3.94
N ILE A 94 -0.04 19.59 -4.88
CA ILE A 94 0.32 20.99 -5.16
C ILE A 94 -0.43 21.44 -6.40
N GLU A 95 -1.34 22.38 -6.24
CA GLU A 95 -2.18 22.88 -7.31
C GLU A 95 -1.86 24.34 -7.63
N VAL A 96 -1.35 24.57 -8.83
CA VAL A 96 -1.03 25.88 -9.39
C VAL A 96 -2.17 26.30 -10.30
N ARG A 97 -2.93 27.32 -9.91
CA ARG A 97 -4.06 27.85 -10.69
C ARG A 97 -3.89 29.33 -10.95
N ARG A 98 -4.54 29.83 -12.00
CA ARG A 98 -4.73 31.27 -12.17
C ARG A 98 -5.58 31.87 -11.05
N CYS A 99 -5.19 33.03 -10.54
CA CYS A 99 -5.92 33.75 -9.49
C CYS A 99 -7.11 34.55 -10.06
N ARG A 100 -6.94 35.15 -11.24
CA ARG A 100 -7.96 35.99 -11.91
C ARG A 100 -8.67 35.22 -13.03
N ARG A 101 -9.98 35.45 -13.18
CA ARG A 101 -10.76 34.98 -14.34
C ARG A 101 -10.76 36.08 -15.41
N PRO A 102 -10.41 35.79 -16.68
CA PRO A 102 -10.59 36.74 -17.77
C PRO A 102 -12.08 37.13 -17.89
N GLY A 103 -12.38 38.41 -18.12
CA GLY A 103 -13.75 38.91 -18.33
C GLY A 103 -14.35 38.46 -19.67
N ARG A 104 -15.60 38.85 -19.97
CA ARG A 104 -16.28 38.58 -21.25
C ARG A 104 -15.99 39.70 -22.26
N GLY A 105 -14.93 39.59 -23.05
CA GLY A 105 -14.71 40.42 -24.25
C GLY A 105 -13.82 41.65 -24.08
N GLY A 106 -12.99 41.91 -25.09
CA GLY A 106 -12.19 43.14 -25.25
C GLY A 106 -10.98 42.95 -26.17
N TRP A 107 -10.51 44.04 -26.80
CA TRP A 107 -9.37 44.02 -27.74
C TRP A 107 -8.05 43.54 -27.09
N SER A 108 -7.93 43.62 -25.75
CA SER A 108 -6.74 43.19 -24.98
C SER A 108 -6.89 41.82 -24.29
N GLU A 109 -8.00 41.11 -24.47
CA GLU A 109 -8.34 39.93 -23.68
C GLU A 109 -7.37 38.76 -23.89
N ASN A 110 -7.02 38.48 -25.16
CA ASN A 110 -6.09 37.40 -25.50
C ASN A 110 -4.67 37.68 -24.97
N ARG A 111 -4.24 38.95 -24.94
CA ARG A 111 -2.96 39.37 -24.36
C ARG A 111 -2.94 39.10 -22.85
N PHE A 112 -4.02 39.47 -22.15
CA PHE A 112 -4.15 39.26 -20.71
C PHE A 112 -4.20 37.77 -20.36
N ARG A 113 -4.97 36.98 -21.14
CA ARG A 113 -5.06 35.52 -21.00
C ARG A 113 -3.70 34.84 -21.20
N ARG A 114 -2.94 35.26 -22.21
CA ARG A 114 -1.58 34.77 -22.48
C ARG A 114 -0.60 35.12 -21.35
N LYS A 115 -0.67 36.35 -20.81
CA LYS A 115 0.14 36.76 -19.64
C LYS A 115 -0.13 35.85 -18.44
N ILE A 116 -1.40 35.65 -18.09
CA ILE A 116 -1.79 34.81 -16.95
C ILE A 116 -1.36 33.36 -17.15
N HIS A 117 -1.69 32.76 -18.30
CA HIS A 117 -1.34 31.36 -18.56
C HIS A 117 0.18 31.14 -18.64
N GLY A 118 0.92 32.12 -19.16
CA GLY A 118 2.38 32.10 -19.17
C GLY A 118 2.99 32.26 -17.78
N ASN A 119 2.36 33.03 -16.88
CA ASN A 119 2.77 33.11 -15.47
C ASN A 119 2.55 31.77 -14.74
N VAL A 120 1.38 31.14 -14.91
CA VAL A 120 1.08 29.81 -14.34
C VAL A 120 2.09 28.77 -14.84
N LYS A 121 2.44 28.81 -16.13
CA LYS A 121 3.45 27.91 -16.71
C LYS A 121 4.82 28.08 -16.07
N ARG A 122 5.31 29.31 -15.98
CA ARG A 122 6.61 29.61 -15.34
C ARG A 122 6.65 29.15 -13.89
N THR A 123 5.61 29.45 -13.11
CA THR A 123 5.54 29.01 -11.71
C THR A 123 5.52 27.49 -11.59
N ALA A 124 4.79 26.79 -12.46
CA ALA A 124 4.78 25.32 -12.48
C ALA A 124 6.16 24.74 -12.82
N GLU A 125 6.87 25.31 -13.80
CA GLU A 125 8.24 24.90 -14.17
C GLU A 125 9.22 25.12 -13.01
N SER A 126 9.15 26.25 -12.31
CA SER A 126 9.99 26.49 -11.13
C SER A 126 9.73 25.51 -9.98
N ILE A 127 8.46 25.15 -9.74
CA ILE A 127 8.11 24.12 -8.73
C ILE A 127 8.65 22.76 -9.17
N GLU A 128 8.52 22.42 -10.45
CA GLU A 128 9.02 21.17 -11.01
C GLU A 128 10.54 21.03 -10.85
N GLU A 129 11.30 22.09 -11.18
CA GLU A 129 12.74 22.12 -10.98
C GLU A 129 13.14 21.94 -9.52
N LEU A 130 12.39 22.55 -8.60
CA LEU A 130 12.64 22.44 -7.17
C LEU A 130 12.41 21.00 -6.68
N LEU A 131 11.29 20.38 -7.08
CA LEU A 131 10.99 18.98 -6.75
C LEU A 131 12.05 18.02 -7.30
N LYS A 132 12.50 18.21 -8.56
CA LYS A 132 13.59 17.43 -9.16
C LYS A 132 14.89 17.59 -8.42
N ARG A 133 15.27 18.83 -8.07
CA ARG A 133 16.51 19.13 -7.35
C ARG A 133 16.55 18.45 -5.98
N CYS A 134 15.41 18.36 -5.31
CA CYS A 134 15.29 17.70 -4.01
C CYS A 134 15.04 16.18 -4.12
N GLY A 135 14.95 15.61 -5.31
CA GLY A 135 14.81 14.17 -5.53
C GLY A 135 13.45 13.58 -5.19
N PHE A 136 12.37 14.37 -5.25
CA PHE A 136 11.02 13.86 -5.00
C PHE A 136 10.41 13.19 -6.23
N SER A 137 9.76 12.05 -6.04
CA SER A 137 8.86 11.44 -7.03
C SER A 137 7.55 12.23 -7.11
N TYR A 138 7.10 12.53 -8.32
CA TYR A 138 5.83 13.21 -8.53
C TYR A 138 5.18 12.85 -9.86
N GLU A 139 3.86 12.88 -9.88
CA GLU A 139 3.05 12.90 -11.10
C GLU A 139 2.60 14.33 -11.41
N LYS A 140 2.57 14.69 -12.69
CA LYS A 140 2.22 16.04 -13.15
C LYS A 140 1.05 15.99 -14.12
N GLU A 141 -0.03 16.67 -13.77
CA GLU A 141 -1.20 16.86 -14.62
C GLU A 141 -1.31 18.32 -15.06
N VAL A 142 -1.29 18.57 -16.37
CA VAL A 142 -1.33 19.92 -16.94
C VAL A 142 -2.62 20.12 -17.72
N ARG A 143 -3.27 21.26 -17.47
CA ARG A 143 -4.35 21.76 -18.32
C ARG A 143 -3.83 22.91 -19.17
N GLU A 144 -3.60 22.65 -20.45
CA GLU A 144 -3.12 23.67 -21.39
C GLU A 144 -4.21 24.68 -21.75
N GLY A 145 -3.79 25.90 -22.07
CA GLY A 145 -4.65 26.94 -22.60
C GLY A 145 -3.89 27.85 -23.55
N TYR A 146 -4.51 28.96 -23.93
CA TYR A 146 -3.93 29.88 -24.91
C TYR A 146 -2.58 30.46 -24.44
N GLY A 147 -1.48 29.94 -25.00
CA GLY A 147 -0.12 30.41 -24.75
C GLY A 147 0.51 30.04 -23.40
N GLY A 148 -0.04 29.06 -22.68
CA GLY A 148 0.51 28.60 -21.38
C GLY A 148 -0.41 27.61 -20.66
N TYR A 149 -0.34 27.55 -19.33
CA TYR A 149 -1.16 26.64 -18.52
C TYR A 149 -2.36 27.36 -17.88
N VAL A 150 -3.52 26.71 -17.91
CA VAL A 150 -4.71 27.12 -17.15
C VAL A 150 -4.55 26.71 -15.69
N SER A 151 -4.06 25.49 -15.48
CA SER A 151 -3.73 24.93 -14.18
C SER A 151 -2.69 23.82 -14.34
N CYS A 152 -1.89 23.60 -13.29
CA CYS A 152 -0.97 22.48 -13.18
C CYS A 152 -1.15 21.86 -11.78
N VAL A 153 -1.25 20.54 -11.71
CA VAL A 153 -1.35 19.79 -10.46
C VAL A 153 -0.14 18.86 -10.38
N PHE A 154 0.58 18.91 -9.26
CA PHE A 154 1.60 17.93 -8.92
C PHE A 154 1.07 17.05 -7.79
N LEU A 155 1.21 15.74 -7.95
CA LEU A 155 0.99 14.76 -6.91
C LEU A 155 2.36 14.23 -6.48
N VAL A 156 2.85 14.70 -5.34
CA VAL A 156 4.19 14.38 -4.82
C VAL A 156 4.08 13.24 -3.80
N ASP A 157 4.92 12.21 -3.93
CA ASP A 157 4.98 11.08 -3.00
C ASP A 157 5.75 11.45 -1.71
N ALA A 158 5.30 12.51 -1.04
CA ALA A 158 5.83 12.96 0.23
C ALA A 158 4.77 13.75 1.03
N PRO A 159 4.84 13.74 2.37
CA PRO A 159 3.99 14.58 3.20
C PRO A 159 4.38 16.07 3.10
N PRO A 160 3.45 17.01 3.35
CA PRO A 160 3.66 18.44 3.10
C PRO A 160 4.83 19.06 3.86
N GLU A 161 5.16 18.52 5.04
CA GLU A 161 6.25 19.01 5.90
C GLU A 161 7.61 18.82 5.23
N ARG A 162 7.73 17.77 4.42
CA ARG A 162 8.96 17.45 3.70
C ARG A 162 9.04 18.16 2.35
N VAL A 163 7.92 18.69 1.85
CA VAL A 163 7.86 19.34 0.54
C VAL A 163 8.34 20.80 0.68
N PRO A 164 9.48 21.18 0.07
CA PRO A 164 10.07 22.52 0.18
C PRO A 164 9.36 23.59 -0.68
N VAL A 165 8.03 23.52 -0.76
CA VAL A 165 7.20 24.49 -1.48
C VAL A 165 6.37 25.25 -0.46
N SER A 166 6.70 26.51 -0.22
CA SER A 166 5.90 27.38 0.64
C SER A 166 4.94 28.22 -0.19
N LYS A 167 3.80 28.61 0.38
CA LYS A 167 2.85 29.53 -0.27
C LYS A 167 3.52 30.86 -0.63
N SER A 168 4.38 31.37 0.24
CA SER A 168 5.06 32.66 0.08
C SER A 168 6.18 32.65 -0.98
N SER A 169 6.81 31.51 -1.27
CA SER A 169 7.99 31.45 -2.15
C SER A 169 7.66 31.65 -3.63
N PHE A 170 6.40 31.46 -4.03
CA PHE A 170 5.99 31.37 -5.44
C PHE A 170 4.71 32.16 -5.75
N GLU A 171 4.26 33.00 -4.82
CA GLU A 171 3.11 33.89 -5.04
C GLU A 171 3.48 34.95 -6.08
N ALA A 172 3.02 34.73 -7.32
CA ALA A 172 3.01 35.74 -8.37
C ALA A 172 1.63 36.41 -8.42
N GLU A 173 1.57 37.67 -8.83
CA GLU A 173 0.36 38.51 -8.82
C GLU A 173 -0.89 37.86 -9.48
N ASP A 174 -0.67 36.96 -10.45
CA ASP A 174 -1.70 36.29 -11.24
C ASP A 174 -1.89 34.78 -10.92
N VAL A 175 -1.10 34.21 -10.00
CA VAL A 175 -1.03 32.76 -9.74
C VAL A 175 -1.34 32.47 -8.27
N ARG A 176 -2.16 31.45 -8.03
CA ARG A 176 -2.47 30.93 -6.70
C ARG A 176 -1.99 29.50 -6.59
N ILE A 177 -1.22 29.22 -5.55
CA ILE A 177 -0.76 27.87 -5.22
C ILE A 177 -1.55 27.36 -4.02
N LYS A 178 -2.18 26.21 -4.18
CA LYS A 178 -2.86 25.50 -3.12
C LYS A 178 -2.11 24.20 -2.84
N ILE A 179 -1.58 24.09 -1.63
CA ILE A 179 -0.92 22.88 -1.14
C ILE A 179 -1.90 22.19 -0.19
N SER A 180 -2.17 20.90 -0.43
CA SER A 180 -3.06 20.10 0.40
C SER A 180 -2.60 18.65 0.42
N GLN A 181 -2.76 17.96 1.55
CA GLN A 181 -2.63 16.51 1.60
C GLN A 181 -3.75 15.85 0.81
N VAL A 182 -3.42 14.70 0.22
CA VAL A 182 -4.43 13.83 -0.39
C VAL A 182 -5.23 13.15 0.72
N GLU A 183 -6.54 13.24 0.63
CA GLU A 183 -7.46 12.59 1.56
C GLU A 183 -7.62 11.12 1.19
N ARG A 184 -7.63 10.23 2.18
CA ARG A 184 -8.00 8.82 1.97
C ARG A 184 -9.50 8.68 1.73
N SER A 185 -9.90 7.66 0.97
CA SER A 185 -11.30 7.38 0.66
C SER A 185 -12.11 6.98 1.91
N SER A 186 -11.50 6.26 2.85
CA SER A 186 -12.09 5.85 4.13
C SER A 186 -11.19 6.23 5.31
N ILE A 187 -11.78 6.21 6.51
CA ILE A 187 -11.02 6.36 7.77
C ILE A 187 -10.37 5.00 8.06
N GLU A 188 -9.04 4.97 8.13
CA GLU A 188 -8.30 3.77 8.50
C GLU A 188 -7.74 3.90 9.92
N PHE A 189 -7.65 2.77 10.63
CA PHE A 189 -7.13 2.71 11.99
C PHE A 189 -5.89 1.83 12.02
N GLN A 190 -4.77 2.40 12.42
CA GLN A 190 -3.49 1.70 12.54
C GLN A 190 -3.08 1.63 14.02
N PRO A 191 -2.85 0.45 14.62
CA PRO A 191 -2.37 0.36 16.00
C PRO A 191 -1.11 1.21 16.26
N LEU A 192 -1.09 1.94 17.38
CA LEU A 192 0.02 2.82 17.78
C LEU A 192 1.30 2.05 18.08
N SER A 193 1.15 1.00 18.87
CA SER A 193 2.14 -0.05 19.01
C SER A 193 1.57 -1.28 18.32
N ASP A 194 2.45 -2.00 17.65
CA ASP A 194 2.13 -3.30 17.11
C ASP A 194 2.23 -4.32 18.27
N SER A 195 1.48 -4.04 19.35
CA SER A 195 1.44 -4.75 20.65
C SER A 195 0.82 -6.13 20.57
N ARG A 196 0.87 -6.72 19.38
CA ARG A 196 0.64 -8.14 19.19
C ARG A 196 1.67 -8.87 20.04
N GLU A 197 1.19 -9.70 20.96
CA GLU A 197 2.07 -10.45 21.86
C GLU A 197 3.12 -11.23 21.07
N TYR A 198 4.35 -11.28 21.58
CA TYR A 198 5.38 -12.10 20.98
C TYR A 198 5.15 -13.57 21.31
N LEU A 199 5.24 -14.41 20.29
CA LEU A 199 4.84 -15.82 20.37
C LEU A 199 6.02 -16.77 20.11
N ILE A 200 6.01 -17.87 20.86
CA ILE A 200 6.76 -19.09 20.57
C ILE A 200 5.74 -20.09 19.99
N VAL A 201 5.92 -20.46 18.73
CA VAL A 201 4.96 -21.28 17.98
C VAL A 201 5.55 -22.66 17.72
N GLY A 202 4.91 -23.70 18.24
CA GLY A 202 5.21 -25.09 17.91
C GLY A 202 4.34 -25.56 16.76
N ILE A 203 4.94 -26.24 15.79
CA ILE A 203 4.24 -26.74 14.59
C ILE A 203 4.56 -28.22 14.42
N ASP A 204 3.51 -29.04 14.34
CA ASP A 204 3.61 -30.45 13.93
C ASP A 204 3.10 -30.56 12.48
N PRO A 205 4.00 -30.66 11.47
CA PRO A 205 3.62 -30.78 10.08
C PRO A 205 3.38 -32.25 9.70
N GLY A 206 2.19 -32.57 9.21
CA GLY A 206 1.84 -33.93 8.80
C GLY A 206 0.50 -34.02 8.08
N THR A 207 -0.11 -35.21 8.09
CA THR A 207 -1.49 -35.43 7.58
C THR A 207 -2.53 -34.64 8.36
N THR A 208 -2.24 -34.34 9.62
CA THR A 208 -2.95 -33.35 10.41
C THR A 208 -1.91 -32.34 10.86
N THR A 209 -2.07 -31.10 10.44
CA THR A 209 -1.18 -30.02 10.83
C THR A 209 -1.71 -29.39 12.11
N ALA A 210 -0.87 -29.33 13.14
CA ALA A 210 -1.20 -28.69 14.40
C ALA A 210 -0.28 -27.51 14.69
N VAL A 211 -0.85 -26.45 15.25
CA VAL A 211 -0.16 -25.22 15.64
C VAL A 211 -0.51 -24.90 17.08
N ALA A 212 0.50 -24.74 17.92
CA ALA A 212 0.36 -24.27 19.29
C ALA A 212 1.17 -22.98 19.47
N ALA A 213 0.56 -21.96 20.07
CA ALA A 213 1.20 -20.67 20.31
C ALA A 213 1.29 -20.40 21.81
N LEU A 214 2.50 -20.17 22.31
CA LEU A 214 2.78 -19.72 23.67
C LEU A 214 3.21 -18.26 23.66
N ASN A 215 2.88 -17.49 24.69
CA ASN A 215 3.49 -16.18 24.91
C ASN A 215 4.91 -16.32 25.51
N LEU A 216 5.65 -15.20 25.65
CA LEU A 216 6.99 -15.21 26.23
C LEU A 216 7.04 -15.50 27.75
N LYS A 217 5.89 -15.69 28.40
CA LYS A 217 5.76 -16.15 29.79
C LYS A 217 5.52 -17.66 29.87
N GLY A 218 5.30 -18.31 28.72
CA GLY A 218 5.05 -19.75 28.61
C GLY A 218 3.57 -20.11 28.73
N GLU A 219 2.64 -19.16 28.73
CA GLU A 219 1.20 -19.44 28.78
C GLU A 219 0.69 -19.76 27.37
N LEU A 220 -0.23 -20.72 27.27
CA LEU A 220 -0.84 -21.12 26.00
C LEU A 220 -1.87 -20.09 25.56
N VAL A 221 -1.58 -19.42 24.43
CA VAL A 221 -2.46 -18.41 23.82
C VAL A 221 -3.54 -19.11 22.99
N ALA A 222 -3.14 -20.06 22.15
CA ALA A 222 -4.07 -20.83 21.34
C ALA A 222 -3.46 -22.14 20.87
N ILE A 223 -4.35 -23.09 20.56
CA ILE A 223 -4.02 -24.34 19.91
C ILE A 223 -5.07 -24.67 18.86
N HIS A 224 -4.62 -25.15 17.70
CA HIS A 224 -5.50 -25.54 16.61
C HIS A 224 -4.88 -26.66 15.79
N SER A 225 -5.70 -27.59 15.31
CA SER A 225 -5.29 -28.65 14.41
C SER A 225 -6.32 -28.86 13.30
N SER A 226 -5.84 -29.14 12.08
CA SER A 226 -6.68 -29.44 10.92
C SER A 226 -5.97 -30.38 9.94
N ARG A 227 -6.75 -31.26 9.30
CA ARG A 227 -6.27 -32.24 8.31
C ARG A 227 -5.92 -31.61 6.96
N GLU A 228 -6.54 -30.48 6.62
CA GLU A 228 -6.39 -29.81 5.33
C GLU A 228 -5.94 -28.35 5.49
N MET A 229 -5.17 -28.04 6.54
CA MET A 229 -4.66 -26.67 6.73
C MET A 229 -3.67 -26.32 5.62
N SER A 230 -4.01 -25.32 4.80
CA SER A 230 -3.11 -24.78 3.81
C SER A 230 -1.96 -23.99 4.45
N PHE A 231 -0.85 -23.81 3.74
CA PHE A 231 0.27 -22.99 4.21
C PHE A 231 -0.17 -21.54 4.50
N SER A 232 -1.04 -20.96 3.66
CA SER A 232 -1.56 -19.61 3.85
C SER A 232 -2.46 -19.50 5.08
N GLU A 233 -3.32 -20.49 5.33
CA GLU A 233 -4.16 -20.55 6.54
C GLU A 233 -3.33 -20.64 7.80
N MET A 234 -2.26 -21.45 7.80
CA MET A 234 -1.31 -21.52 8.91
C MET A 234 -0.68 -20.15 9.20
N LEU A 235 -0.18 -19.46 8.17
CA LEU A 235 0.41 -18.13 8.35
C LEU A 235 -0.62 -17.12 8.88
N ASN A 236 -1.84 -17.13 8.33
CA ASN A 236 -2.91 -16.23 8.76
C ASN A 236 -3.32 -16.49 10.21
N PHE A 237 -3.44 -17.76 10.60
CA PHE A 237 -3.73 -18.17 11.97
C PHE A 237 -2.66 -17.65 12.92
N ILE A 238 -1.38 -17.93 12.65
CA ILE A 238 -0.27 -17.47 13.49
C ILE A 238 -0.24 -15.93 13.59
N SER A 239 -0.42 -15.23 12.45
CA SER A 239 -0.41 -13.76 12.39
C SER A 239 -1.57 -13.12 13.16
N SER A 240 -2.73 -13.80 13.22
CA SER A 240 -3.90 -13.36 13.98
C SER A 240 -3.70 -13.44 15.49
N LEU A 241 -2.86 -14.37 15.96
CA LEU A 241 -2.57 -14.57 17.38
C LEU A 241 -1.55 -13.58 17.92
N GLY A 242 -0.55 -13.22 17.11
CA GLY A 242 0.53 -12.38 17.59
C GLY A 242 1.74 -12.32 16.65
N LYS A 243 2.89 -11.96 17.22
CA LYS A 243 4.18 -11.87 16.52
C LYS A 243 5.04 -13.10 16.82
N PRO A 244 5.06 -14.12 15.95
CA PRO A 244 5.97 -15.25 16.13
C PRO A 244 7.43 -14.79 16.09
N VAL A 245 8.17 -15.07 17.15
CA VAL A 245 9.63 -14.84 17.26
C VAL A 245 10.43 -16.13 17.21
N VAL A 246 9.82 -17.23 17.64
CA VAL A 246 10.40 -18.57 17.60
C VAL A 246 9.40 -19.53 16.95
N ILE A 247 9.84 -20.29 15.97
CA ILE A 247 9.13 -21.42 15.38
C ILE A 247 9.85 -22.69 15.85
N ALA A 248 9.13 -23.59 16.49
CA ALA A 248 9.68 -24.77 17.15
C ALA A 248 9.20 -26.08 16.48
N SER A 249 10.14 -27.01 16.33
CA SER A 249 9.94 -28.38 15.87
C SER A 249 10.06 -29.35 17.05
N ASP A 250 9.34 -30.47 17.02
CA ASP A 250 9.54 -31.60 17.93
C ASP A 250 10.58 -32.61 17.42
N VAL A 251 10.90 -32.55 16.12
CA VAL A 251 11.87 -33.43 15.45
C VAL A 251 13.11 -32.68 14.95
N THR A 252 14.21 -33.41 14.82
CA THR A 252 15.45 -32.94 14.19
C THR A 252 15.89 -33.90 13.07
N PRO A 253 16.29 -33.40 11.88
CA PRO A 253 16.25 -31.99 11.46
C PRO A 253 14.82 -31.47 11.29
N ALA A 254 14.60 -30.18 11.54
CA ALA A 254 13.28 -29.59 11.39
C ALA A 254 12.74 -29.68 9.93
N PRO A 255 11.45 -30.03 9.74
CA PRO A 255 10.85 -30.16 8.40
C PRO A 255 10.90 -28.87 7.57
N ASN A 256 10.90 -29.01 6.25
CA ASN A 256 10.97 -27.86 5.31
C ASN A 256 9.82 -26.86 5.48
N THR A 257 8.65 -27.31 5.92
CA THR A 257 7.50 -26.44 6.20
C THR A 257 7.86 -25.40 7.27
N LEU A 258 8.51 -25.79 8.36
CA LEU A 258 8.91 -24.88 9.43
C LEU A 258 9.97 -23.89 8.96
N ARG A 259 10.88 -24.30 8.07
CA ARG A 259 11.85 -23.38 7.45
C ARG A 259 11.16 -22.29 6.63
N LYS A 260 10.09 -22.63 5.90
CA LYS A 260 9.29 -21.65 5.15
C LYS A 260 8.55 -20.70 6.10
N VAL A 261 7.90 -21.23 7.14
CA VAL A 261 7.19 -20.41 8.15
C VAL A 261 8.16 -19.47 8.87
N LYS A 262 9.33 -19.97 9.27
CA LYS A 262 10.42 -19.18 9.85
C LYS A 262 10.75 -17.97 8.97
N SER A 263 10.98 -18.19 7.67
CA SER A 263 11.30 -17.12 6.72
C SER A 263 10.15 -16.13 6.55
N SER A 264 8.90 -16.58 6.51
CA SER A 264 7.72 -15.70 6.38
C SER A 264 7.59 -14.71 7.54
N PHE A 265 8.00 -15.09 8.75
CA PHE A 265 7.87 -14.27 9.95
C PHE A 265 9.17 -13.62 10.43
N ASN A 266 10.28 -13.83 9.73
CA ASN A 266 11.62 -13.46 10.21
C ASN A 266 11.88 -13.95 11.66
N ALA A 267 11.47 -15.19 11.92
CA ALA A 267 11.56 -15.83 13.22
C ALA A 267 12.81 -16.72 13.33
N ILE A 268 13.09 -17.23 14.52
CA ILE A 268 14.16 -18.20 14.75
C ILE A 268 13.56 -19.60 14.67
N LEU A 269 14.29 -20.53 14.06
CA LEU A 269 13.90 -21.93 14.08
C LEU A 269 14.57 -22.61 15.27
N HIS A 270 13.77 -23.17 16.16
CA HIS A 270 14.22 -24.01 17.27
C HIS A 270 14.00 -25.48 16.92
N GLU A 271 15.07 -26.26 16.91
CA GLU A 271 15.03 -27.71 16.77
C GLU A 271 15.73 -28.35 17.98
N PRO A 272 15.20 -29.46 18.52
CA PRO A 272 15.82 -30.13 19.65
C PRO A 272 17.12 -30.82 19.20
N LYS A 273 18.01 -31.12 20.16
CA LYS A 273 19.25 -31.86 19.87
C LYS A 273 18.98 -33.25 19.31
N GLU A 274 17.92 -33.88 19.81
CA GLU A 274 17.40 -35.18 19.38
C GLU A 274 15.87 -35.09 19.32
N SER A 275 15.24 -35.86 18.42
CA SER A 275 13.78 -35.85 18.29
C SER A 275 13.11 -36.25 19.60
N LEU A 276 12.07 -35.52 19.99
CA LEU A 276 11.43 -35.68 21.30
C LEU A 276 10.75 -37.05 21.40
N SER A 277 11.06 -37.81 22.46
CA SER A 277 10.40 -39.08 22.75
C SER A 277 8.94 -38.88 23.15
N VAL A 278 8.10 -39.90 22.95
CA VAL A 278 6.68 -39.83 23.33
C VAL A 278 6.51 -39.55 24.82
N GLN A 279 7.37 -40.11 25.66
CA GLN A 279 7.37 -39.86 27.11
C GLN A 279 7.65 -38.38 27.42
N LEU A 280 8.66 -37.78 26.79
CA LEU A 280 9.00 -36.38 26.97
C LEU A 280 7.91 -35.45 26.43
N LYS A 281 7.29 -35.79 25.29
CA LYS A 281 6.14 -35.05 24.74
C LYS A 281 4.97 -35.00 25.74
N ASN A 282 4.64 -36.13 26.36
CA ASN A 282 3.60 -36.20 27.40
C ASN A 282 3.98 -35.39 28.66
N GLU A 283 5.26 -35.36 29.03
CA GLU A 283 5.73 -34.56 30.18
C GLU A 283 5.64 -33.06 29.90
N LEU A 284 6.07 -32.61 28.71
CA LEU A 284 6.08 -31.21 28.31
C LEU A 284 4.68 -30.63 28.11
N SER A 285 3.74 -31.47 27.65
CA SER A 285 2.33 -31.10 27.47
C SER A 285 1.50 -31.22 28.76
N ARG A 286 2.09 -31.72 29.87
CA ARG A 286 1.40 -31.84 31.15
C ARG A 286 0.99 -30.45 31.66
N GLY A 287 -0.31 -30.27 31.89
CA GLY A 287 -0.89 -29.00 32.34
C GLY A 287 -1.57 -28.18 31.25
N TYR A 288 -1.49 -28.61 29.98
CA TYR A 288 -2.23 -28.02 28.86
C TYR A 288 -3.34 -28.94 28.40
N SER A 289 -4.46 -28.37 27.97
CA SER A 289 -5.56 -29.12 27.34
C SER A 289 -5.28 -29.31 25.85
N TYR A 290 -5.37 -30.55 25.38
CA TYR A 290 -5.24 -30.91 23.97
C TYR A 290 -6.25 -32.01 23.61
N SER A 291 -6.69 -32.04 22.36
CA SER A 291 -7.73 -32.96 21.87
C SER A 291 -7.15 -34.16 21.12
N ASN A 292 -5.94 -34.05 20.59
CA ASN A 292 -5.31 -35.12 19.81
C ASN A 292 -3.78 -35.16 19.97
N ALA A 293 -3.16 -36.19 19.40
CA ALA A 293 -1.71 -36.40 19.50
C ALA A 293 -0.90 -35.31 18.76
N HIS A 294 -1.42 -34.74 17.67
CA HIS A 294 -0.74 -33.68 16.92
C HIS A 294 -0.69 -32.37 17.70
N GLU A 295 -1.79 -32.02 18.36
CA GLU A 295 -1.87 -30.89 19.29
C GLU A 295 -0.88 -31.05 20.45
N ARG A 296 -0.81 -32.26 21.03
CA ARG A 296 0.18 -32.57 22.07
C ARG A 296 1.61 -32.35 21.57
N ASP A 297 1.92 -32.81 20.35
CA ASP A 297 3.25 -32.73 19.77
C ASP A 297 3.63 -31.28 19.44
N ALA A 298 2.68 -30.48 18.93
CA ALA A 298 2.84 -29.04 18.73
C ALA A 298 3.07 -28.27 20.06
N ILE A 299 2.32 -28.59 21.13
CA ILE A 299 2.57 -28.03 22.46
C ILE A 299 3.95 -28.42 22.94
N ALA A 300 4.33 -29.69 22.83
CA ALA A 300 5.63 -30.18 23.29
C ALA A 300 6.77 -29.44 22.59
N ALA A 301 6.67 -29.19 21.28
CA ALA A 301 7.63 -28.37 20.54
C ALA A 301 7.73 -26.94 21.10
N ALA A 302 6.60 -26.27 21.31
CA ALA A 302 6.56 -24.90 21.82
C ALA A 302 7.11 -24.79 23.25
N VAL A 303 6.72 -25.72 24.14
CA VAL A 303 7.17 -25.75 25.55
C VAL A 303 8.65 -26.10 25.64
N ASN A 304 9.15 -27.01 24.79
CA ASN A 304 10.57 -27.32 24.72
C ASN A 304 11.40 -26.08 24.35
N ALA A 305 10.95 -25.32 23.34
CA ALA A 305 11.57 -24.06 22.97
C ALA A 305 11.52 -23.04 24.11
N PHE A 306 10.37 -22.89 24.78
CA PHE A 306 10.24 -22.00 25.93
C PHE A 306 11.22 -22.35 27.06
N ARG A 307 11.32 -23.64 27.44
CA ARG A 307 12.27 -24.10 28.47
C ARG A 307 13.72 -23.80 28.11
N PHE A 308 14.08 -23.92 26.83
CA PHE A 308 15.42 -23.58 26.35
C PHE A 308 15.75 -22.08 26.52
N TYR A 309 14.79 -21.18 26.27
CA TYR A 309 14.99 -19.74 26.37
C TYR A 309 14.67 -19.15 27.76
N LYS A 310 14.01 -19.89 28.65
CA LYS A 310 13.56 -19.43 29.97
C LYS A 310 14.65 -18.73 30.78
N ASN A 311 15.84 -19.33 30.90
CA ASN A 311 16.95 -18.75 31.65
C ASN A 311 17.40 -17.40 31.08
N LYS A 312 17.36 -17.23 29.75
CA LYS A 312 17.69 -15.96 29.09
C LYS A 312 16.60 -14.93 29.35
N PHE A 313 15.32 -15.31 29.29
CA PHE A 313 14.21 -14.41 29.60
C PHE A 313 14.25 -13.90 31.04
N GLU A 314 14.55 -14.76 32.02
CA GLU A 314 14.70 -14.38 33.42
C GLU A 314 15.89 -13.43 33.66
N GLN A 315 17.00 -13.61 32.94
CA GLN A 315 18.13 -12.68 33.01
C GLN A 315 17.78 -11.30 32.46
N ILE A 316 16.99 -11.24 31.38
CA ILE A 316 16.53 -9.98 30.77
C ILE A 316 15.56 -9.26 31.70
N GLU A 317 14.60 -9.97 32.29
CA GLU A 317 13.65 -9.41 33.27
C GLU A 317 14.35 -8.71 34.44
N LYS A 318 15.45 -9.29 34.94
CA LYS A 318 16.23 -8.71 36.05
C LYS A 318 17.06 -7.48 35.66
N ARG A 319 17.40 -7.33 34.38
CA ARG A 319 18.29 -6.27 33.86
C ARG A 319 17.53 -5.15 33.13
N ALA A 320 16.23 -5.32 32.86
CA ALA A 320 15.44 -4.35 32.13
C ALA A 320 15.21 -3.06 32.95
N PRO A 321 15.52 -1.87 32.40
CA PRO A 321 15.25 -0.59 33.06
C PRO A 321 13.74 -0.33 33.20
N PRO A 322 13.32 0.47 34.19
CA PRO A 322 11.94 0.93 34.28
C PRO A 322 11.56 1.78 33.05
N GLY A 323 10.51 1.38 32.33
CA GLY A 323 9.96 2.16 31.20
C GLY A 323 10.14 1.55 29.80
N ILE A 324 10.87 0.44 29.66
CA ILE A 324 10.97 -0.33 28.40
C ILE A 324 10.11 -1.60 28.51
N SER A 325 9.40 -1.95 27.43
CA SER A 325 8.66 -3.22 27.35
C SER A 325 9.63 -4.40 27.42
N VAL A 326 9.54 -5.18 28.50
CA VAL A 326 10.43 -6.33 28.73
C VAL A 326 10.28 -7.37 27.62
N GLU A 327 9.05 -7.53 27.12
CA GLU A 327 8.72 -8.42 26.01
C GLU A 327 9.39 -8.01 24.70
N GLU A 328 9.50 -6.71 24.41
CA GLU A 328 10.23 -6.21 23.24
C GLU A 328 11.74 -6.49 23.33
N VAL A 329 12.34 -6.28 24.50
CA VAL A 329 13.76 -6.59 24.74
C VAL A 329 14.02 -8.08 24.55
N LYS A 330 13.17 -8.96 25.10
CA LYS A 330 13.25 -10.41 24.89
C LYS A 330 13.19 -10.78 23.41
N ALA A 331 12.28 -10.18 22.65
CA ALA A 331 12.15 -10.42 21.22
C ALA A 331 13.38 -9.96 20.41
N MET A 332 13.97 -8.81 20.76
CA MET A 332 15.18 -8.30 20.11
C MET A 332 16.40 -9.18 20.39
N VAL A 333 16.59 -9.61 21.64
CA VAL A 333 17.69 -10.50 22.04
C VAL A 333 17.58 -11.84 21.32
N LEU A 334 16.37 -12.39 21.21
CA LEU A 334 16.14 -13.60 20.42
C LEU A 334 16.63 -13.40 18.97
N ARG A 335 16.26 -12.29 18.32
CA ARG A 335 16.67 -11.99 16.93
C ARG A 335 18.15 -11.69 16.73
N GLY A 336 18.97 -11.77 17.79
CA GLY A 336 20.43 -11.68 17.72
C GLY A 336 21.01 -10.31 18.10
N ALA A 337 20.20 -9.38 18.59
CA ALA A 337 20.72 -8.12 19.14
C ALA A 337 21.41 -8.36 20.50
N LYS A 338 22.54 -7.70 20.73
CA LYS A 338 23.26 -7.82 22.00
C LYS A 338 22.50 -7.06 23.09
N LEU A 339 22.45 -7.66 24.28
CA LEU A 339 21.79 -7.03 25.43
C LEU A 339 22.42 -5.68 25.80
N SER A 340 23.74 -5.53 25.60
CA SER A 340 24.49 -4.28 25.79
C SER A 340 24.06 -3.16 24.84
N GLU A 341 23.87 -3.48 23.56
CA GLU A 341 23.42 -2.53 22.53
C GLU A 341 21.97 -2.05 22.80
N ILE A 342 21.11 -2.93 23.32
CA ILE A 342 19.72 -2.59 23.65
C ILE A 342 19.62 -1.76 24.93
N LEU A 343 20.46 -2.04 25.92
CA LEU A 343 20.47 -1.36 27.22
C LEU A 343 21.36 -0.10 27.27
N GLY A 344 22.05 0.22 26.17
CA GLY A 344 22.91 1.40 26.07
C GLY A 344 24.15 1.35 26.96
N GLY A 345 24.65 0.14 27.27
CA GLY A 345 25.81 -0.06 28.14
C GLY A 345 27.00 -0.59 27.36
N ASP A 346 28.01 0.26 27.14
CA ASP A 346 29.36 -0.16 26.79
C ASP A 346 29.97 -0.86 28.01
N GLU A 347 29.93 -2.19 28.04
CA GLU A 347 30.80 -2.97 28.91
C GLU A 347 31.68 -3.88 28.04
N GLU A 348 32.96 -3.51 28.00
CA GLU A 348 34.08 -4.32 27.52
C GLU A 348 34.19 -5.59 28.36
N GLU A 349 33.73 -6.73 27.84
CA GLU A 349 34.12 -8.01 28.42
C GLU A 349 35.60 -8.27 28.13
N ARG A 350 36.42 -8.06 29.16
CA ARG A 350 37.78 -8.61 29.28
C ARG A 350 37.73 -10.13 29.07
N VAL A 351 38.32 -10.58 27.98
CA VAL A 351 38.63 -11.99 27.76
C VAL A 351 39.83 -12.36 28.64
N GLU A 352 39.57 -13.00 29.77
CA GLU A 352 40.54 -13.88 30.42
C GLU A 352 40.44 -15.27 29.77
N GLU A 353 41.32 -15.57 28.81
CA GLU A 353 41.58 -16.93 28.38
C GLU A 353 43.02 -17.32 28.74
N GLY A 354 43.16 -17.92 29.92
CA GLY A 354 44.26 -18.82 30.19
C GLY A 354 43.98 -20.18 29.56
N HIS A 355 44.64 -20.52 28.45
CA HIS A 355 44.98 -21.91 28.11
C HIS A 355 46.18 -21.94 27.15
N ARG A 356 47.33 -22.40 27.66
CA ARG A 356 48.42 -22.90 26.81
C ARG A 356 47.90 -24.10 26.02
N GLN A 357 47.65 -23.93 24.73
CA GLN A 357 47.52 -25.05 23.79
C GLN A 357 48.87 -25.28 23.09
N THR A 358 49.25 -26.55 23.01
CA THR A 358 50.45 -27.03 22.31
C THR A 358 50.36 -26.75 20.81
N ASP A 359 51.52 -26.42 20.24
CA ASP A 359 51.74 -25.92 18.86
C ASP A 359 51.17 -26.84 17.74
N GLU A 360 50.87 -28.11 18.04
CA GLU A 360 50.25 -29.07 17.09
C GLU A 360 48.73 -28.92 16.93
N GLY A 361 48.02 -28.43 17.95
CA GLY A 361 46.57 -28.22 17.91
C GLY A 361 46.19 -27.02 17.04
N LEU A 362 46.98 -25.94 17.14
CA LEU A 362 46.85 -24.74 16.30
C LEU A 362 47.03 -25.08 14.82
N ARG A 363 48.04 -25.90 14.48
CA ARG A 363 48.29 -26.32 13.09
C ARG A 363 47.12 -27.12 12.48
N ARG A 364 46.53 -28.05 13.24
CA ARG A 364 45.35 -28.82 12.79
C ARG A 364 44.10 -27.93 12.64
N SER A 365 43.89 -27.00 13.57
CA SER A 365 42.79 -26.03 13.50
C SER A 365 42.96 -25.10 12.29
N TYR A 366 44.17 -24.59 12.04
CA TYR A 366 44.49 -23.74 10.90
C TYR A 366 44.27 -24.46 9.56
N HIS A 367 44.68 -25.72 9.45
CA HIS A 367 44.43 -26.53 8.25
C HIS A 367 42.94 -26.80 7.99
N SER A 368 42.17 -27.07 9.06
CA SER A 368 40.71 -27.23 8.97
C SER A 368 40.03 -25.93 8.51
N LEU A 369 40.47 -24.80 9.05
CA LEU A 369 39.94 -23.47 8.72
C LEU A 369 40.27 -23.09 7.27
N LEU A 370 41.49 -23.36 6.82
CA LEU A 370 41.92 -23.12 5.44
C LEU A 370 41.13 -23.97 4.43
N SER A 371 40.82 -25.23 4.78
CA SER A 371 39.97 -26.10 3.95
C SER A 371 38.54 -25.58 3.86
N LYS A 372 37.99 -25.06 4.97
CA LYS A 372 36.65 -24.41 4.97
C LYS A 372 36.65 -23.13 4.14
N TYR A 373 37.70 -22.32 4.25
CA TYR A 373 37.84 -21.08 3.49
C TYR A 373 37.88 -21.34 1.99
N ARG A 374 38.67 -22.33 1.53
CA ARG A 374 38.70 -22.75 0.13
C ARG A 374 37.33 -23.23 -0.38
N LYS A 375 36.62 -24.04 0.41
CA LYS A 375 35.25 -24.48 0.05
C LYS A 375 34.27 -23.32 -0.02
N MET A 376 34.43 -22.30 0.81
CA MET A 376 33.62 -21.08 0.76
C MET A 376 33.97 -20.25 -0.49
N GLU A 377 35.24 -20.09 -0.83
CA GLU A 377 35.67 -19.42 -2.07
C GLU A 377 35.12 -20.12 -3.33
N GLU A 378 35.24 -21.45 -3.39
CA GLU A 378 34.65 -22.25 -4.49
C GLU A 378 33.13 -22.06 -4.58
N ARG A 379 32.46 -21.94 -3.43
CA ARG A 379 31.01 -21.71 -3.38
C ARG A 379 30.65 -20.31 -3.84
N ILE A 380 31.43 -19.29 -3.47
CA ILE A 380 31.25 -17.91 -3.93
C ILE A 380 31.40 -17.85 -5.45
N GLN A 381 32.47 -18.43 -6.01
CA GLN A 381 32.69 -18.47 -7.45
C GLN A 381 31.60 -19.23 -8.22
N LEU A 382 30.99 -20.26 -7.62
CA LEU A 382 29.85 -20.94 -8.21
C LEU A 382 28.59 -20.05 -8.19
N LEU A 383 28.35 -19.36 -7.08
CA LEU A 383 27.20 -18.45 -6.93
C LEU A 383 27.32 -17.24 -7.86
N GLU A 384 28.51 -16.69 -8.03
CA GLU A 384 28.79 -15.59 -8.97
C GLU A 384 28.48 -16.03 -10.41
N ARG A 385 28.94 -17.21 -10.85
CA ARG A 385 28.58 -17.76 -12.18
C ARG A 385 27.08 -17.97 -12.35
N MET A 386 26.41 -18.48 -11.32
CA MET A 386 24.96 -18.66 -11.37
C MET A 386 24.21 -17.32 -11.45
N LEU A 387 24.71 -16.27 -10.80
CA LEU A 387 24.15 -14.92 -10.91
C LEU A 387 24.30 -14.38 -12.32
N GLU A 388 25.49 -14.51 -12.92
CA GLU A 388 25.75 -14.07 -14.29
C GLU A 388 24.82 -14.77 -15.31
N GLU A 389 24.67 -16.10 -15.21
CA GLU A 389 23.74 -16.85 -16.07
C GLU A 389 22.28 -16.40 -15.90
N ARG A 390 21.87 -16.06 -14.68
CA ARG A 390 20.50 -15.58 -14.40
C ARG A 390 20.29 -14.18 -14.94
N ASP A 391 21.27 -13.28 -14.79
CA ASP A 391 21.22 -11.92 -15.32
C ASP A 391 21.21 -11.91 -16.86
N GLU A 392 21.91 -12.84 -17.52
CA GLU A 392 21.78 -13.03 -18.96
C GLU A 392 20.40 -13.56 -19.37
N THR A 393 19.82 -14.46 -18.57
CA THR A 393 18.48 -15.01 -18.83
C THR A 393 17.43 -13.91 -18.67
N ILE A 394 17.54 -13.08 -17.63
CA ILE A 394 16.65 -11.95 -17.40
C ILE A 394 16.73 -10.99 -18.58
N ARG A 395 17.93 -10.59 -19.02
CA ARG A 395 18.11 -9.70 -20.17
C ARG A 395 17.46 -10.26 -21.44
N ARG A 396 17.65 -11.57 -21.72
CA ARG A 396 17.00 -12.22 -22.87
C ARG A 396 15.47 -12.20 -22.78
N LEU A 397 14.91 -12.48 -21.61
CA LEU A 397 13.46 -12.47 -21.40
C LEU A 397 12.88 -11.05 -21.47
N GLU A 398 13.60 -10.05 -20.99
CA GLU A 398 13.21 -8.64 -21.10
C GLU A 398 13.18 -8.17 -22.56
N ASP A 399 14.18 -8.55 -23.36
CA ASP A 399 14.22 -8.28 -24.79
C ASP A 399 13.08 -8.96 -25.55
N GLU A 400 12.78 -10.24 -25.24
CA GLU A 400 11.64 -10.95 -25.82
C GLU A 400 10.31 -10.29 -25.42
N LEU A 401 10.15 -9.91 -24.16
CA LEU A 401 8.96 -9.23 -23.68
C LEU A 401 8.76 -7.89 -24.39
N GLN A 402 9.84 -7.14 -24.61
CA GLN A 402 9.78 -5.88 -25.35
C GLN A 402 9.34 -6.11 -26.81
N ARG A 403 9.91 -7.11 -27.49
CA ARG A 403 9.52 -7.45 -28.87
C ARG A 403 8.04 -7.82 -28.97
N VAL A 404 7.55 -8.68 -28.07
CA VAL A 404 6.13 -9.07 -28.04
C VAL A 404 5.22 -7.86 -27.79
N ARG A 405 5.60 -6.96 -26.87
CA ARG A 405 4.85 -5.72 -26.61
C ARG A 405 4.80 -4.80 -27.83
N GLU A 406 5.92 -4.65 -28.54
CA GLU A 406 5.98 -3.83 -29.76
C GLU A 406 5.15 -4.42 -30.91
N GLU A 407 5.11 -5.74 -31.04
CA GLU A 407 4.26 -6.43 -32.01
C GLU A 407 2.78 -6.27 -31.67
N GLU A 408 2.38 -6.48 -30.42
CA GLU A 408 1.00 -6.29 -29.97
C GLU A 408 0.55 -4.83 -30.13
N TYR A 409 1.42 -3.86 -29.80
CA TYR A 409 1.12 -2.45 -30.02
C TYR A 409 0.90 -2.13 -31.51
N ARG A 410 1.74 -2.68 -32.40
CA ARG A 410 1.57 -2.55 -33.85
C ARG A 410 0.26 -3.18 -34.32
N ARG A 411 -0.07 -4.38 -33.85
CA ARG A 411 -1.34 -5.07 -34.19
C ARG A 411 -2.55 -4.25 -33.80
N VAL A 412 -2.62 -3.79 -32.54
CA VAL A 412 -3.72 -2.96 -32.05
C VAL A 412 -3.84 -1.66 -32.83
N LYS A 413 -2.72 -1.03 -33.19
CA LYS A 413 -2.74 0.17 -34.03
C LYS A 413 -3.30 -0.11 -35.42
N THR A 414 -2.83 -1.18 -36.08
CA THR A 414 -3.33 -1.57 -37.41
C THR A 414 -4.80 -1.94 -37.39
N GLU A 415 -5.27 -2.63 -36.35
CA GLU A 415 -6.67 -3.03 -36.23
C GLU A 415 -7.59 -1.82 -36.03
N LYS A 416 -7.18 -0.85 -35.21
CA LYS A 416 -7.88 0.43 -35.08
C LYS A 416 -7.95 1.19 -36.41
N GLU A 417 -6.86 1.23 -37.17
CA GLU A 417 -6.84 1.85 -38.49
C GLU A 417 -7.78 1.13 -39.48
N ILE A 418 -7.82 -0.20 -39.46
CA ILE A 418 -8.76 -0.99 -40.27
C ILE A 418 -10.20 -0.65 -39.91
N ILE A 419 -10.56 -0.66 -38.63
CA ILE A 419 -11.92 -0.34 -38.16
C ILE A 419 -12.35 1.06 -38.61
N LEU A 420 -11.45 2.05 -38.54
CA LEU A 420 -11.73 3.42 -39.01
C LEU A 420 -11.97 3.44 -40.53
N LYS A 421 -11.10 2.77 -41.30
CA LYS A 421 -11.24 2.67 -42.76
C LYS A 421 -12.53 1.93 -43.17
N GLU A 422 -12.89 0.86 -42.49
CA GLU A 422 -14.12 0.10 -42.76
C GLU A 422 -15.39 0.92 -42.50
N ARG A 423 -15.39 1.73 -41.43
CA ARG A 423 -16.48 2.68 -41.16
C ARG A 423 -16.59 3.73 -42.27
N GLU A 424 -15.47 4.23 -42.77
CA GLU A 424 -15.43 5.21 -43.85
C GLU A 424 -15.89 4.61 -45.17
N ILE A 425 -15.42 3.40 -45.52
CA ILE A 425 -15.90 2.63 -46.68
C ILE A 425 -17.41 2.42 -46.59
N SER A 426 -17.93 2.08 -45.40
CA SER A 426 -19.37 1.87 -45.19
C SER A 426 -20.18 3.15 -45.41
N ARG A 427 -19.68 4.31 -44.94
CA ARG A 427 -20.31 5.61 -45.22
C ARG A 427 -20.30 5.94 -46.71
N LEU A 428 -19.14 5.83 -47.35
CA LEU A 428 -19.00 6.12 -48.79
C LEU A 428 -19.89 5.20 -49.64
N ARG A 429 -20.02 3.92 -49.27
CA ARG A 429 -20.96 2.98 -49.92
C ARG A 429 -22.41 3.41 -49.75
N ASN A 430 -22.81 3.91 -48.58
CA ASN A 430 -24.16 4.42 -48.35
C ASN A 430 -24.42 5.68 -49.18
N GLU A 431 -23.45 6.58 -49.25
CA GLU A 431 -23.54 7.80 -50.04
C GLU A 431 -23.65 7.50 -51.54
N ILE A 432 -22.81 6.59 -52.06
CA ILE A 432 -22.91 6.13 -53.46
C ILE A 432 -24.28 5.52 -53.75
N ARG A 433 -24.84 4.71 -52.82
CA ARG A 433 -26.20 4.17 -52.99
C ARG A 433 -27.25 5.27 -53.03
N GLY A 434 -27.15 6.26 -52.15
CA GLY A 434 -28.06 7.42 -52.14
C GLY A 434 -27.98 8.22 -53.43
N LEU A 435 -26.77 8.51 -53.91
CA LEU A 435 -26.54 9.24 -55.16
C LEU A 435 -27.05 8.46 -56.38
N ARG A 436 -26.86 7.14 -56.44
CA ARG A 436 -27.41 6.30 -57.52
C ARG A 436 -28.93 6.33 -57.55
N LYS A 437 -29.58 6.21 -56.38
CA LYS A 437 -31.04 6.28 -56.30
C LYS A 437 -31.56 7.65 -56.76
N ALA A 438 -30.89 8.73 -56.33
CA ALA A 438 -31.24 10.07 -56.79
C ALA A 438 -31.04 10.24 -58.30
N LEU A 439 -29.99 9.63 -58.89
CA LEU A 439 -29.77 9.65 -60.33
C LEU A 439 -30.90 8.91 -61.07
N GLU A 440 -31.28 7.71 -60.63
CA GLU A 440 -32.39 6.94 -61.20
C GLU A 440 -33.72 7.71 -61.13
N GLU A 441 -34.01 8.37 -60.00
CA GLU A 441 -35.18 9.22 -59.84
C GLU A 441 -35.18 10.39 -60.86
N ARG A 442 -34.04 11.07 -61.03
CA ARG A 442 -33.90 12.16 -62.01
C ARG A 442 -33.96 11.68 -63.45
N GLU A 443 -33.40 10.52 -63.77
CA GLU A 443 -33.49 9.93 -65.11
C GLU A 443 -34.94 9.57 -65.45
N SER A 444 -35.70 9.03 -64.50
CA SER A 444 -37.13 8.75 -64.67
C SER A 444 -37.93 10.04 -64.89
N GLU A 445 -37.68 11.09 -64.10
CA GLU A 445 -38.30 12.41 -64.29
C GLU A 445 -38.02 12.98 -65.69
N ILE A 446 -36.77 12.87 -66.17
CA ILE A 446 -36.41 13.33 -67.52
C ILE A 446 -37.16 12.53 -68.59
N GLU A 447 -37.30 11.23 -68.42
CA GLU A 447 -37.98 10.38 -69.40
C GLU A 447 -39.49 10.66 -69.43
N GLU A 448 -40.10 10.91 -68.28
CA GLU A 448 -41.49 11.39 -68.18
C GLU A 448 -41.67 12.75 -68.87
N LEU A 449 -40.76 13.70 -68.63
CA LEU A 449 -40.78 15.00 -69.29
C LEU A 449 -40.61 14.87 -70.82
N LYS A 450 -39.73 13.99 -71.30
CA LYS A 450 -39.58 13.70 -72.73
C LYS A 450 -40.86 13.12 -73.34
N LYS A 451 -41.54 12.20 -72.65
CA LYS A 451 -42.86 11.66 -73.09
C LYS A 451 -43.91 12.76 -73.18
N ILE A 452 -43.95 13.68 -72.20
CA ILE A 452 -44.85 14.83 -72.24
C ILE A 452 -44.54 15.72 -73.45
N ILE A 453 -43.25 15.97 -73.74
CA ILE A 453 -42.83 16.77 -74.89
C ILE A 453 -43.22 16.08 -76.20
N SER A 454 -42.98 14.77 -76.36
CA SER A 454 -43.35 14.05 -77.59
C SER A 454 -44.86 14.02 -77.83
N LEU A 455 -45.67 13.93 -76.76
CA LEU A 455 -47.13 14.03 -76.82
C LEU A 455 -47.65 15.44 -77.15
N LYS A 456 -46.85 16.51 -76.92
CA LYS A 456 -47.19 17.87 -77.37
C LYS A 456 -47.00 18.06 -78.88
N PHE A 457 -46.14 17.26 -79.52
CA PHE A 457 -45.85 17.36 -80.96
C PHE A 457 -46.82 16.55 -81.83
N SER A 458 -47.62 15.64 -81.24
CA SER A 458 -48.79 15.08 -81.89
C SER A 458 -49.99 15.98 -81.59
N ASP A 459 -50.54 16.66 -82.59
CA ASP A 459 -51.62 17.67 -82.51
C ASP A 459 -53.00 17.15 -82.00
N SER A 460 -53.02 16.17 -81.09
CA SER A 460 -54.23 15.49 -80.60
C SER A 460 -54.34 15.39 -79.08
N PHE A 461 -53.37 15.88 -78.30
CA PHE A 461 -53.40 15.81 -76.83
C PHE A 461 -52.93 17.11 -76.17
N ILE A 462 -53.65 17.57 -75.14
CA ILE A 462 -53.29 18.74 -74.32
C ILE A 462 -52.88 18.24 -72.92
N PRO A 463 -51.62 18.43 -72.48
CA PRO A 463 -51.22 18.03 -71.14
C PRO A 463 -51.84 18.97 -70.09
N VAL A 464 -52.48 18.38 -69.07
CA VAL A 464 -53.09 19.10 -67.95
C VAL A 464 -52.43 18.69 -66.63
N LYS A 465 -52.16 19.66 -65.76
CA LYS A 465 -51.66 19.40 -64.40
C LYS A 465 -52.86 19.01 -63.51
N VAL A 466 -52.82 17.82 -62.92
CA VAL A 466 -53.91 17.31 -62.07
C VAL A 466 -53.59 17.63 -60.61
N ILE A 467 -54.51 18.31 -59.93
CA ILE A 467 -54.45 18.57 -58.48
C ILE A 467 -55.30 17.53 -57.73
N SER A 468 -54.78 17.01 -56.62
CA SER A 468 -55.50 16.09 -55.73
C SER A 468 -56.60 16.77 -54.93
N SER A 469 -56.43 18.05 -54.56
CA SER A 469 -57.44 18.88 -53.91
C SER A 469 -57.34 20.36 -54.33
N PHE A 470 -58.44 21.11 -54.24
CA PHE A 470 -58.49 22.52 -54.62
C PHE A 470 -58.09 23.42 -53.44
N THR A 471 -56.84 23.29 -52.97
CA THR A 471 -56.29 24.13 -51.91
C THR A 471 -55.21 25.07 -52.46
N LYS A 472 -55.09 26.27 -51.85
CA LYS A 472 -54.12 27.29 -52.27
C LYS A 472 -52.67 26.79 -52.19
N GLU A 473 -52.40 25.89 -51.26
CA GLU A 473 -51.11 25.24 -51.03
C GLU A 473 -50.77 24.23 -52.14
N GLU A 474 -51.75 23.44 -52.60
CA GLU A 474 -51.52 22.51 -53.72
C GLU A 474 -51.43 23.23 -55.06
N ILE A 475 -52.15 24.33 -55.26
CA ILE A 475 -52.02 25.17 -56.46
C ILE A 475 -50.60 25.77 -56.54
N GLN A 476 -50.07 26.29 -55.44
CA GLN A 476 -48.70 26.82 -55.39
C GLN A 476 -47.59 25.77 -55.55
N ARG A 477 -47.86 24.51 -55.18
CA ARG A 477 -46.90 23.41 -55.35
C ARG A 477 -46.77 22.98 -56.82
N ILE A 478 -47.76 23.34 -57.65
CA ILE A 478 -47.92 22.88 -59.03
C ILE A 478 -47.64 24.00 -60.05
N GLU A 479 -47.74 25.28 -59.70
CA GLU A 479 -47.13 26.39 -60.47
C GLU A 479 -45.61 26.21 -60.58
#